data_AF-A0A378QJF8-F1
#
_entry.id   AF-A0A378QJF8-F1
#
_cell.length_a   1.000
_cell.length_b   1.000
_cell.length_c   1.000
_cell.angle_alpha   90.00
_cell.angle_beta   90.00
_cell.angle_gamma   90.00
#
_symmetry.space_group_name_H-M   'P 1'
#
loop_
_entity.id
_entity.type
_entity.pdbx_description
1 polymer ?
#
loop_
_entity_poly.entity_id
_entity_poly.type
_entity_poly.pdbx_seq_one_letter_code
_entity_poly.pdbx_strand_id
1 'polypeptide(L)'
;MGRNWFGGLWREKNLSLDADNSAVFEITAFNGHQLLTDEQQEVQKELNALKIKAEKGDIEAMGELAEFYLYGANEEKAVYWTDQLAKKAGSVVFYRLASAYETGWIDGFKRDEKKAYDYYLKMANDNETFAQLWLANYYHGRRQLDDGVCYCGKRDFQKALDWATKAYKQGDNKASGLIADLYRKDPDGNRDLQKAIEWYQISIKQNQKIIVKKDESDTSAEVQEARFALSGDYLWLGDIYNELEDYDKAMYYYQLDINMPVMSHASRSYYQVGAMYEYGLGVKKDINQAKMYYKKACTKGISKACELK
;
A
#
# COMPACT_ATOMS: atom_id res chain seq x y z
N MET A 1 15.23 2.54 14.82
CA MET A 1 14.29 2.89 15.89
C MET A 1 12.99 3.34 15.24
N GLY A 2 12.11 2.39 14.91
CA GLY A 2 10.78 2.71 14.38
C GLY A 2 9.87 3.10 15.53
N ARG A 3 9.44 4.35 15.59
CA ARG A 3 8.44 4.79 16.57
C ARG A 3 7.08 4.25 16.14
N ASN A 4 6.58 3.25 16.86
CA ASN A 4 5.17 2.87 16.84
C ASN A 4 4.37 4.01 17.47
N TRP A 5 3.84 4.92 16.65
CA TRP A 5 3.05 6.08 17.08
C TRP A 5 1.59 5.76 17.44
N PHE A 6 1.15 4.50 17.34
CA PHE A 6 -0.26 4.22 17.04
C PHE A 6 -0.91 3.11 17.86
N GLY A 7 -0.57 3.04 19.15
CA GLY A 7 -1.35 2.31 20.16
C GLY A 7 -2.02 3.29 21.12
N GLY A 8 -3.09 3.95 20.69
CA GLY A 8 -3.86 4.83 21.58
C GLY A 8 -4.63 4.03 22.64
N LEU A 9 -4.75 4.60 23.84
CA LEU A 9 -5.51 4.10 25.01
C LEU A 9 -6.90 3.51 24.66
N TRP A 10 -7.53 4.04 23.61
CA TRP A 10 -8.89 3.73 23.19
C TRP A 10 -9.06 2.37 22.51
N ARG A 11 -7.99 1.80 21.92
CA ARG A 11 -8.02 0.42 21.40
C ARG A 11 -7.89 -0.62 22.51
N GLU A 12 -7.16 -0.30 23.58
CA GLU A 12 -6.94 -1.23 24.70
C GLU A 12 -8.16 -1.32 25.62
N LYS A 13 -8.95 -0.24 25.74
CA LYS A 13 -10.18 -0.22 26.56
C LYS A 13 -11.41 -0.89 25.90
N ASN A 14 -11.31 -1.43 24.68
CA ASN A 14 -12.39 -2.20 24.02
C ASN A 14 -13.75 -1.47 23.91
N LEU A 15 -13.73 -0.13 23.85
CA LEU A 15 -14.92 0.68 23.69
C LEU A 15 -15.37 0.59 22.22
N SER A 16 -16.40 -0.20 21.90
CA SER A 16 -16.98 -0.22 20.56
C SER A 16 -17.64 1.15 20.30
N LEU A 17 -17.08 1.88 19.34
CA LEU A 17 -17.70 3.06 18.75
C LEU A 17 -18.72 2.58 17.71
N ASP A 18 -19.79 1.93 18.17
CA ASP A 18 -20.97 1.74 17.33
C ASP A 18 -21.56 3.13 17.01
N ALA A 19 -22.25 3.26 15.87
CA ALA A 19 -22.71 4.56 15.35
C ALA A 19 -23.52 5.40 16.36
N ASP A 20 -24.20 4.75 17.32
CA ASP A 20 -24.91 5.41 18.43
C ASP A 20 -23.98 6.04 19.50
N ASN A 21 -22.74 5.56 19.65
CA ASN A 21 -21.75 6.07 20.61
C ASN A 21 -20.89 7.22 20.08
N SER A 22 -20.85 7.45 18.77
CA SER A 22 -20.18 8.64 18.19
C SER A 22 -20.84 9.95 18.67
N ALA A 23 -22.16 9.90 18.89
CA ALA A 23 -22.92 10.98 19.49
C ALA A 23 -22.70 11.11 21.01
N VAL A 24 -22.24 10.05 21.70
CA VAL A 24 -22.18 9.99 23.18
C VAL A 24 -21.14 10.93 23.78
N PHE A 25 -20.09 11.28 23.05
CA PHE A 25 -19.06 12.21 23.54
C PHE A 25 -19.23 13.67 23.10
N GLU A 26 -20.29 13.94 22.33
CA GLU A 26 -20.84 15.28 22.08
C GLU A 26 -22.32 15.37 22.49
N ILE A 27 -22.74 14.68 23.55
CA ILE A 27 -24.06 14.91 24.15
C ILE A 27 -24.03 16.26 24.89
N THR A 28 -24.12 17.36 24.13
CA THR A 28 -24.90 18.49 24.60
C THR A 28 -26.37 18.19 24.34
N ALA A 29 -27.01 17.68 25.39
CA ALA A 29 -28.43 17.86 25.69
C ALA A 29 -29.39 17.79 24.49
N PHE A 30 -29.68 16.60 23.97
CA PHE A 30 -30.95 16.38 23.27
C PHE A 30 -31.51 15.01 23.64
N ASN A 31 -32.62 15.04 24.39
CA ASN A 31 -33.46 13.93 24.84
C ASN A 31 -33.05 13.19 26.13
N GLY A 32 -33.30 13.84 27.27
CA GLY A 32 -33.78 13.19 28.50
C GLY A 32 -32.77 12.38 29.32
N HIS A 33 -32.09 13.04 30.26
CA HIS A 33 -31.51 12.49 31.49
C HIS A 33 -31.10 10.99 31.51
N GLN A 34 -30.11 10.60 30.70
CA GLN A 34 -29.22 9.51 31.11
C GLN A 34 -27.97 10.12 31.75
N LEU A 35 -27.76 9.82 33.04
CA LEU A 35 -26.52 10.14 33.73
C LEU A 35 -25.41 9.29 33.12
N LEU A 36 -24.27 9.94 32.79
CA LEU A 36 -23.08 9.23 32.33
C LEU A 36 -22.65 8.20 33.39
N THR A 37 -22.27 7.01 32.96
CA THR A 37 -21.65 6.01 33.84
C THR A 37 -20.33 6.54 34.40
N ASP A 38 -19.85 5.99 35.52
CA ASP A 38 -18.56 6.40 36.12
C ASP A 38 -17.40 6.29 35.11
N GLU A 39 -17.44 5.26 34.26
CA GLU A 39 -16.50 5.05 33.16
C GLU A 39 -16.60 6.16 32.10
N GLN A 40 -17.81 6.55 31.69
CA GLN A 40 -18.01 7.66 30.74
C GLN A 40 -17.56 9.01 31.31
N GLN A 41 -17.73 9.24 32.61
CA GLN A 41 -17.24 10.44 33.30
C GLN A 41 -15.71 10.48 33.35
N GLU A 42 -15.07 9.35 33.60
CA GLU A 42 -13.60 9.24 33.60
C GLU A 42 -13.03 9.50 32.20
N VAL A 43 -13.63 8.90 31.17
CA VAL A 43 -13.28 9.17 29.77
C VAL A 43 -13.45 10.64 29.41
N GLN A 44 -14.53 11.29 29.83
CA GLN A 44 -14.76 12.71 29.58
C GLN A 44 -13.69 13.58 30.26
N LYS A 45 -13.25 13.21 31.46
CA LYS A 45 -12.17 13.91 32.19
C LYS A 45 -10.83 13.74 31.48
N GLU A 46 -10.50 12.52 31.04
CA GLU A 46 -9.30 12.24 30.24
C GLU A 46 -9.29 13.06 28.93
N LEU A 47 -10.42 13.07 28.21
CA LEU A 47 -10.58 13.83 26.97
C LEU A 47 -10.44 15.34 27.18
N ASN A 48 -11.00 15.88 28.27
CA ASN A 48 -10.85 17.30 28.60
C ASN A 48 -9.40 17.67 28.93
N ALA A 49 -8.70 16.82 29.69
CA ALA A 49 -7.28 17.02 29.96
C ALA A 49 -6.44 16.97 28.67
N LEU A 50 -6.79 16.05 27.75
CA LEU A 50 -6.15 15.93 26.44
C LEU A 50 -6.35 17.19 25.58
N LYS A 51 -7.59 17.72 25.51
CA LYS A 51 -7.90 18.98 24.82
C LYS A 51 -7.05 20.14 25.33
N ILE A 52 -6.94 20.32 26.65
CA ILE A 52 -6.13 21.39 27.23
C ILE A 52 -4.66 21.27 26.83
N LYS A 53 -4.10 20.06 26.78
CA LYS A 53 -2.71 19.84 26.33
C LYS A 53 -2.56 20.17 24.85
N ALA A 54 -3.47 19.69 24.01
CA ALA A 54 -3.45 19.95 22.57
C ALA A 54 -3.61 21.44 22.26
N GLU A 55 -4.49 22.16 22.96
CA GLU A 55 -4.64 23.63 22.84
C GLU A 55 -3.36 24.38 23.23
N LYS A 56 -2.56 23.84 24.15
CA LYS A 56 -1.24 24.38 24.53
C LYS A 56 -0.14 24.05 23.52
N GLY A 57 -0.44 23.34 22.44
CA GLY A 57 0.52 23.05 21.38
C GLY A 57 1.23 21.71 21.52
N ASP A 58 0.78 20.84 22.42
CA ASP A 58 1.34 19.50 22.61
C ASP A 58 1.03 18.61 21.39
N ILE A 59 2.09 18.17 20.71
CA ILE A 59 2.02 17.44 19.43
C ILE A 59 1.42 16.04 19.63
N GLU A 60 1.74 15.37 20.73
CA GLU A 60 1.21 14.03 21.03
C GLU A 60 -0.30 14.12 21.31
N ALA A 61 -0.72 15.08 22.14
CA ALA A 61 -2.13 15.30 22.45
C ALA A 61 -2.95 15.71 21.22
N MET A 62 -2.39 16.52 20.32
CA MET A 62 -3.04 16.84 19.04
C MET A 62 -3.23 15.59 18.17
N GLY A 63 -2.23 14.71 18.13
CA GLY A 63 -2.31 13.43 17.42
C GLY A 63 -3.38 12.51 17.99
N GLU A 64 -3.43 12.36 19.31
CA GLU A 64 -4.44 11.57 19.99
C GLU A 64 -5.86 12.11 19.76
N LEU A 65 -6.05 13.43 19.78
CA LEU A 65 -7.35 14.03 19.45
C LEU A 65 -7.74 13.83 17.99
N ALA A 66 -6.80 14.00 17.07
CA ALA A 66 -7.04 13.76 15.65
C ALA A 66 -7.51 12.32 15.41
N GLU A 67 -6.85 11.33 16.03
CA GLU A 67 -7.28 9.93 15.95
C GLU A 67 -8.61 9.68 16.64
N PHE A 68 -8.82 10.24 17.84
CA PHE A 68 -10.07 10.12 18.56
C PHE A 68 -11.26 10.58 17.70
N TYR A 69 -11.16 11.75 17.07
CA TYR A 69 -12.22 12.27 16.21
C TYR A 69 -12.34 11.52 14.89
N LEU A 70 -11.24 11.01 14.34
CA LEU A 70 -11.25 10.19 13.13
C LEU A 70 -12.08 8.91 13.34
N TYR A 71 -11.79 8.17 14.41
CA TYR A 71 -12.52 6.93 14.73
C TYR A 71 -13.89 7.18 15.37
N GLY A 72 -14.08 8.34 16.00
CA GLY A 72 -15.36 8.79 16.51
C GLY A 72 -16.29 9.42 15.46
N ALA A 73 -16.00 9.25 14.16
CA ALA A 73 -16.82 9.74 13.05
C ALA A 73 -17.06 11.27 13.03
N ASN A 74 -16.22 12.07 13.69
CA ASN A 74 -16.32 13.53 13.69
C ASN A 74 -15.33 14.13 12.70
N GLU A 75 -15.76 14.22 11.44
CA GLU A 75 -14.92 14.69 10.33
C GLU A 75 -14.35 16.09 10.58
N GLU A 76 -15.17 17.05 10.99
CA GLU A 76 -14.77 18.44 11.19
C GLU A 76 -13.62 18.55 12.20
N LYS A 77 -13.75 17.88 13.35
CA LYS A 77 -12.73 17.92 14.40
C LYS A 77 -11.50 17.10 14.05
N ALA A 78 -11.65 15.97 13.37
CA ALA A 78 -10.53 15.17 12.89
C ALA A 78 -9.64 15.98 11.92
N VAL A 79 -10.28 16.66 10.96
CA VAL A 79 -9.60 17.57 10.02
C VAL A 79 -8.94 18.72 10.77
N TYR A 80 -9.68 19.41 11.65
CA TYR A 80 -9.14 20.54 12.42
C TYR A 80 -7.87 20.16 13.19
N TRP A 81 -7.90 19.10 13.98
CA TRP A 81 -6.77 18.71 14.81
C TRP A 81 -5.60 18.20 13.98
N THR A 82 -5.86 17.50 12.87
CA THR A 82 -4.79 17.07 11.95
C THR A 82 -4.15 18.27 11.26
N ASP A 83 -4.92 19.28 10.85
CA ASP A 83 -4.38 20.52 10.29
C ASP A 83 -3.53 21.31 11.31
N GLN A 84 -3.94 21.35 12.59
CA GLN A 84 -3.11 21.97 13.63
C GLN A 84 -1.82 21.19 13.86
N LEU A 85 -1.90 19.87 13.88
CA LEU A 85 -0.75 18.99 14.05
C LEU A 85 0.24 19.14 12.89
N ALA A 86 -0.26 19.21 11.65
CA ALA A 86 0.55 19.33 10.45
C ALA A 86 1.42 20.59 10.44
N LYS A 87 0.94 21.70 11.02
CA LYS A 87 1.73 22.94 11.18
C LYS A 87 2.98 22.77 12.06
N LYS A 88 3.02 21.72 12.90
CA LYS A 88 4.11 21.46 13.85
C LYS A 88 4.94 20.22 13.49
N ALA A 89 4.28 19.19 12.98
CA ALA A 89 4.86 17.86 12.75
C ALA A 89 5.10 17.53 11.26
N GLY A 90 4.76 18.45 10.35
CA GLY A 90 4.86 18.22 8.90
C GLY A 90 3.63 17.50 8.34
N SER A 91 3.61 17.31 7.03
CA SER A 91 2.42 16.82 6.31
C SER A 91 2.12 15.33 6.51
N VAL A 92 3.09 14.51 6.96
CA VAL A 92 2.94 13.05 7.13
C VAL A 92 1.71 12.64 7.94
N VAL A 93 1.26 13.51 8.86
CA VAL A 93 0.10 13.28 9.72
C VAL A 93 -1.22 13.23 8.94
N PHE A 94 -1.26 13.77 7.73
CA PHE A 94 -2.42 13.66 6.84
C PHE A 94 -2.66 12.24 6.33
N TYR A 95 -1.71 11.32 6.46
CA TYR A 95 -1.83 9.96 5.92
C TYR A 95 -3.12 9.25 6.36
N ARG A 96 -3.52 9.41 7.63
CA ARG A 96 -4.73 8.77 8.16
C ARG A 96 -6.00 9.34 7.56
N LEU A 97 -6.11 10.67 7.46
CA LEU A 97 -7.25 11.31 6.80
C LEU A 97 -7.30 10.92 5.32
N ALA A 98 -6.15 10.96 4.63
CA ALA A 98 -6.05 10.59 3.23
C ALA A 98 -6.54 9.15 3.01
N SER A 99 -6.09 8.19 3.84
CA SER A 99 -6.50 6.79 3.80
C SER A 99 -7.99 6.59 4.15
N ALA A 100 -8.51 7.35 5.13
CA ALA A 100 -9.92 7.31 5.49
C ALA A 100 -10.83 7.74 4.34
N TYR A 101 -10.53 8.87 3.70
CA TYR A 101 -11.26 9.32 2.51
C TYR A 101 -11.04 8.41 1.31
N GLU A 102 -9.86 7.80 1.18
CA GLU A 102 -9.56 6.92 0.06
C GLU A 102 -10.36 5.62 0.11
N THR A 103 -10.45 5.00 1.29
CA THR A 103 -11.05 3.68 1.48
C THR A 103 -12.52 3.75 1.88
N GLY A 104 -12.93 4.80 2.61
CA GLY A 104 -14.23 4.88 3.25
C GLY A 104 -14.47 3.79 4.30
N TRP A 105 -13.40 3.14 4.80
CA TRP A 105 -13.51 2.01 5.72
C TRP A 105 -13.72 2.42 7.19
N ILE A 106 -13.43 3.69 7.52
CA ILE A 106 -13.66 4.23 8.85
C ILE A 106 -15.11 4.72 8.92
N ASP A 107 -15.88 4.24 9.90
CA ASP A 107 -17.27 4.65 10.11
C ASP A 107 -17.40 6.18 10.20
N GLY A 108 -18.42 6.72 9.53
CA GLY A 108 -18.64 8.16 9.40
C GLY A 108 -17.82 8.85 8.31
N PHE A 109 -16.75 8.24 7.81
CA PHE A 109 -15.99 8.76 6.68
C PHE A 109 -16.46 8.12 5.38
N LYS A 110 -17.30 8.85 4.64
CA LYS A 110 -17.61 8.47 3.28
C LYS A 110 -16.37 8.62 2.41
N ARG A 111 -16.20 7.66 1.51
CA ARG A 111 -15.18 7.73 0.48
C ARG A 111 -15.27 9.05 -0.29
N ASP A 112 -14.14 9.75 -0.40
CA ASP A 112 -13.98 11.00 -1.13
C ASP A 112 -12.59 11.05 -1.80
N GLU A 113 -12.55 10.68 -3.08
CA GLU A 113 -11.31 10.63 -3.85
C GLU A 113 -10.62 11.99 -3.91
N LYS A 114 -11.39 13.08 -4.03
CA LYS A 114 -10.84 14.42 -4.18
C LYS A 114 -10.13 14.85 -2.89
N LYS A 115 -10.75 14.62 -1.74
CA LYS A 115 -10.11 14.89 -0.44
C LYS A 115 -8.86 14.03 -0.23
N ALA A 116 -8.94 12.73 -0.54
CA ALA A 116 -7.77 11.86 -0.48
C ALA A 116 -6.62 12.40 -1.35
N TYR A 117 -6.91 12.71 -2.61
CA TYR A 117 -5.96 13.30 -3.55
C TYR A 117 -5.33 14.59 -3.00
N ASP A 118 -6.14 15.52 -2.47
CA ASP A 118 -5.64 16.79 -1.96
C ASP A 118 -4.65 16.59 -0.80
N TYR A 119 -4.90 15.63 0.10
CA TYR A 119 -3.97 15.30 1.19
C TYR A 119 -2.72 14.58 0.69
N TYR A 120 -2.84 13.61 -0.22
CA TYR A 120 -1.67 12.98 -0.83
C TYR A 120 -0.82 13.98 -1.62
N LEU A 121 -1.44 14.95 -2.28
CA LEU A 121 -0.74 16.03 -2.97
C LEU A 121 0.02 16.94 -2.01
N LYS A 122 -0.59 17.32 -0.87
CA LYS A 122 0.10 18.06 0.19
C LYS A 122 1.34 17.31 0.67
N MET A 123 1.19 16.02 1.01
CA MET A 123 2.29 15.18 1.48
C MET A 123 3.40 15.01 0.42
N ALA A 124 3.02 14.76 -0.83
CA ALA A 124 3.98 14.58 -1.90
C ALA A 124 4.81 15.85 -2.20
N ASN A 125 4.18 17.03 -2.08
CA ASN A 125 4.83 18.32 -2.21
C ASN A 125 5.75 18.65 -1.02
N ASP A 126 5.50 18.04 0.14
CA ASP A 126 6.36 18.10 1.33
C ASP A 126 7.46 17.00 1.32
N ASN A 127 7.70 16.38 0.16
CA ASN A 127 8.71 15.34 -0.05
C ASN A 127 8.44 13.99 0.64
N GLU A 128 7.19 13.67 0.96
CA GLU A 128 6.83 12.34 1.43
C GLU A 128 6.80 11.34 0.26
N THR A 129 7.79 10.44 0.19
CA THR A 129 7.95 9.53 -0.96
C THR A 129 6.78 8.58 -1.15
N PHE A 130 6.18 8.08 -0.07
CA PHE A 130 4.99 7.22 -0.16
C PHE A 130 3.81 7.94 -0.82
N ALA A 131 3.65 9.24 -0.59
CA ALA A 131 2.60 10.04 -1.19
C ALA A 131 2.90 10.36 -2.66
N GLN A 132 4.18 10.52 -3.01
CA GLN A 132 4.62 10.63 -4.40
C GLN A 132 4.34 9.32 -5.16
N LEU A 133 4.63 8.16 -4.58
CA LEU A 133 4.27 6.86 -5.15
C LEU A 133 2.76 6.67 -5.25
N TRP A 134 1.99 7.18 -4.29
CA TRP A 134 0.54 7.18 -4.36
C TRP A 134 0.04 7.97 -5.58
N LEU A 135 0.56 9.20 -5.79
CA LEU A 135 0.20 10.01 -6.96
C LEU A 135 0.64 9.37 -8.27
N ALA A 136 1.81 8.71 -8.28
CA ALA A 136 2.25 7.97 -9.45
C ALA A 136 1.28 6.84 -9.83
N ASN A 137 0.83 6.04 -8.84
CA ASN A 137 -0.18 5.01 -9.05
C ASN A 137 -1.55 5.60 -9.45
N TYR A 138 -1.92 6.74 -8.87
CA TYR A 138 -3.14 7.48 -9.20
C TYR A 138 -3.19 7.85 -10.68
N TYR A 139 -2.09 8.40 -11.22
CA TYR A 139 -2.00 8.75 -12.65
C TYR A 139 -1.72 7.55 -13.56
N HIS A 140 -1.18 6.44 -13.06
CA HIS A 140 -1.02 5.22 -13.85
C HIS A 140 -2.36 4.53 -14.14
N GLY A 141 -3.31 4.62 -13.21
CA GLY A 141 -4.55 3.85 -13.30
C GLY A 141 -4.44 2.42 -12.81
N ARG A 142 -3.47 2.12 -11.94
CA ARG A 142 -3.24 0.77 -11.40
C ARG A 142 -3.99 0.45 -10.11
N ARG A 143 -4.58 1.44 -9.45
CA ARG A 143 -5.26 1.20 -8.18
C ARG A 143 -6.67 0.66 -8.41
N GLN A 144 -6.77 -0.66 -8.58
CA GLN A 144 -8.03 -1.39 -8.40
C GLN A 144 -8.13 -1.82 -6.95
N LEU A 145 -9.24 -1.51 -6.28
CA LEU A 145 -9.57 -2.14 -5.00
C LEU A 145 -10.16 -3.54 -5.27
N ASP A 146 -10.33 -4.33 -4.21
CA ASP A 146 -10.87 -5.70 -4.28
C ASP A 146 -12.30 -5.76 -4.88
N ASP A 147 -13.00 -4.62 -4.96
CA ASP A 147 -14.30 -4.45 -5.62
C ASP A 147 -14.20 -4.28 -7.16
N GLY A 148 -12.98 -4.26 -7.72
CA GLY A 148 -12.72 -4.08 -9.14
C GLY A 148 -12.85 -2.64 -9.63
N VAL A 149 -13.13 -1.67 -8.75
CA VAL A 149 -13.27 -0.26 -9.14
C VAL A 149 -11.90 0.43 -9.10
N CYS A 150 -11.53 1.09 -10.20
CA CYS A 150 -10.33 1.92 -10.26
C CYS A 150 -10.65 3.31 -9.74
N TYR A 151 -9.96 3.74 -8.69
CA TYR A 151 -10.09 5.10 -8.14
C TYR A 151 -8.83 5.88 -8.45
N CYS A 152 -8.62 5.94 -9.75
CA CYS A 152 -7.55 6.61 -10.41
C CYS A 152 -8.13 7.85 -11.08
N GLY A 153 -7.44 8.97 -10.99
CA GLY A 153 -7.79 10.14 -11.79
C GLY A 153 -7.64 9.82 -13.27
N LYS A 154 -7.84 10.84 -14.11
CA LYS A 154 -7.53 10.71 -15.53
C LYS A 154 -6.06 10.26 -15.67
N ARG A 155 -5.85 9.10 -16.30
CA ARG A 155 -4.52 8.57 -16.55
C ARG A 155 -3.65 9.61 -17.24
N ASP A 156 -2.41 9.70 -16.79
CA ASP A 156 -1.42 10.65 -17.29
C ASP A 156 -0.04 10.04 -17.08
N PHE A 157 0.47 9.40 -18.15
CA PHE A 157 1.75 8.71 -18.13
C PHE A 157 2.89 9.61 -17.64
N GLN A 158 2.95 10.86 -18.12
CA GLN A 158 4.03 11.76 -17.78
C GLN A 158 3.98 12.18 -16.31
N LYS A 159 2.80 12.50 -15.78
CA LYS A 159 2.67 12.80 -14.34
C LYS A 159 3.00 11.60 -13.47
N ALA A 160 2.58 10.41 -13.88
CA ALA A 160 2.91 9.18 -13.16
C ALA A 160 4.44 8.98 -13.11
N LEU A 161 5.10 9.15 -14.26
CA LEU A 161 6.54 9.04 -14.39
C LEU A 161 7.27 10.11 -13.58
N ASP A 162 6.79 11.36 -13.59
CA ASP A 162 7.40 12.47 -12.85
C ASP A 162 7.38 12.22 -11.34
N TRP A 163 6.22 11.79 -10.80
CA TRP A 163 6.09 11.49 -9.37
C TRP A 163 6.91 10.28 -8.94
N ALA A 164 6.89 9.18 -9.73
CA ALA A 164 7.71 8.02 -9.44
C ALA A 164 9.22 8.37 -9.52
N THR A 165 9.62 9.18 -10.49
CA THR A 165 11.01 9.64 -10.64
C THR A 165 11.44 10.52 -9.47
N LYS A 166 10.55 11.38 -8.94
CA LYS A 166 10.84 12.16 -7.73
C LYS A 166 11.11 11.25 -6.53
N ALA A 167 10.26 10.25 -6.30
CA ALA A 167 10.43 9.29 -5.21
C ALA A 167 11.74 8.48 -5.37
N TYR A 168 12.04 8.04 -6.60
CA TYR A 168 13.29 7.33 -6.92
C TYR A 168 14.52 8.18 -6.59
N LYS A 169 14.52 9.46 -6.97
CA LYS A 169 15.64 10.39 -6.68
C LYS A 169 15.85 10.62 -5.18
N GLN A 170 14.82 10.44 -4.37
CA GLN A 170 14.90 10.51 -2.90
C GLN A 170 15.33 9.18 -2.27
N GLY A 171 15.52 8.12 -3.07
CA GLY A 171 16.03 6.83 -2.61
C GLY A 171 14.95 5.80 -2.27
N ASP A 172 13.68 6.07 -2.59
CA ASP A 172 12.61 5.10 -2.39
C ASP A 172 12.76 3.92 -3.36
N ASN A 173 12.98 2.72 -2.83
CA ASN A 173 13.27 1.50 -3.59
C ASN A 173 12.03 0.90 -4.29
N LYS A 174 10.82 1.36 -3.96
CA LYS A 174 9.58 0.95 -4.65
C LYS A 174 9.40 1.71 -5.96
N ALA A 175 10.03 2.87 -6.09
CA ALA A 175 9.85 3.76 -7.23
C ALA A 175 10.34 3.19 -8.56
N SER A 176 11.49 2.50 -8.58
CA SER A 176 12.05 1.89 -9.79
C SER A 176 11.14 0.83 -10.40
N GLY A 177 10.52 -0.02 -9.56
CA GLY A 177 9.55 -1.02 -10.00
C GLY A 177 8.29 -0.36 -10.59
N LEU A 178 7.83 0.73 -9.98
CA LEU A 178 6.70 1.51 -10.51
C LEU A 178 7.02 2.16 -11.86
N ILE A 179 8.24 2.71 -12.05
CA ILE A 179 8.67 3.26 -13.34
C ILE A 179 8.72 2.15 -14.40
N ALA A 180 9.26 0.99 -14.07
CA ALA A 180 9.27 -0.16 -14.97
C ALA A 180 7.84 -0.56 -15.38
N ASP A 181 6.94 -0.56 -14.42
CA ASP A 181 5.53 -0.88 -14.59
C ASP A 181 4.78 0.12 -15.50
N LEU A 182 5.13 1.41 -15.44
CA LEU A 182 4.62 2.44 -16.35
C LEU A 182 4.97 2.10 -17.80
N TYR A 183 6.23 1.76 -18.06
CA TYR A 183 6.68 1.40 -19.40
C TYR A 183 6.20 0.02 -19.85
N ARG A 184 6.03 -0.95 -18.94
CA ARG A 184 5.60 -2.31 -19.29
C ARG A 184 4.15 -2.36 -19.74
N LYS A 185 3.29 -1.62 -19.04
CA LYS A 185 1.84 -1.65 -19.21
C LYS A 185 1.30 -0.23 -19.20
N ASP A 186 1.31 0.39 -20.37
CA ASP A 186 0.58 1.63 -20.62
C ASP A 186 -0.48 1.42 -21.71
N PRO A 187 -1.78 1.47 -21.35
CA PRO A 187 -2.87 1.31 -22.31
C PRO A 187 -3.03 2.53 -23.25
N ASP A 188 -2.39 3.66 -22.96
CA ASP A 188 -2.48 4.90 -23.73
C ASP A 188 -1.35 5.04 -24.78
N GLY A 189 -0.59 3.97 -25.02
CA GLY A 189 0.38 3.87 -26.11
C GLY A 189 1.83 4.22 -25.77
N ASN A 190 2.16 4.52 -24.50
CA ASN A 190 3.52 4.83 -24.04
C ASN A 190 4.34 3.59 -23.66
N ARG A 191 3.87 2.41 -24.06
CA ARG A 191 4.50 1.14 -23.73
C ARG A 191 5.88 1.01 -24.38
N ASP A 192 6.89 0.70 -23.58
CA ASP A 192 8.29 0.51 -24.01
C ASP A 192 8.91 -0.63 -23.19
N LEU A 193 8.92 -1.84 -23.76
CA LEU A 193 9.41 -3.03 -23.06
C LEU A 193 10.91 -2.96 -22.74
N GLN A 194 11.70 -2.30 -23.59
CA GLN A 194 13.13 -2.19 -23.38
C GLN A 194 13.42 -1.32 -22.17
N LYS A 195 12.74 -0.16 -22.05
CA LYS A 195 12.83 0.67 -20.84
C LYS A 195 12.28 -0.04 -19.61
N ALA A 196 11.19 -0.79 -19.75
CA ALA A 196 10.66 -1.57 -18.64
C ALA A 196 11.70 -2.56 -18.10
N ILE A 197 12.39 -3.30 -18.99
CA ILE A 197 13.47 -4.21 -18.62
C ILE A 197 14.59 -3.47 -17.87
N GLU A 198 15.05 -2.33 -18.40
CA GLU A 198 16.11 -1.53 -17.78
C GLU A 198 15.74 -1.09 -16.36
N TRP A 199 14.52 -0.59 -16.18
CA TRP A 199 14.03 -0.14 -14.87
C TRP A 199 13.81 -1.29 -13.88
N TYR A 200 13.31 -2.45 -14.31
CA TYR A 200 13.26 -3.64 -13.46
C TYR A 200 14.65 -4.10 -13.03
N GLN A 201 15.63 -4.07 -13.93
CA GLN A 201 17.01 -4.42 -13.57
C GLN A 201 17.62 -3.43 -12.56
N ILE A 202 17.28 -2.13 -12.67
CA ILE A 202 17.66 -1.12 -11.66
C ILE A 202 17.01 -1.46 -10.31
N SER A 203 15.70 -1.78 -10.31
CA SER A 203 14.94 -2.16 -9.12
C SER A 203 15.51 -3.39 -8.42
N ILE A 204 15.82 -4.44 -9.20
CA ILE A 204 16.46 -5.67 -8.71
C ILE A 204 17.77 -5.35 -8.00
N LYS A 205 18.65 -4.56 -8.63
CA LYS A 205 19.95 -4.20 -8.05
C LYS A 205 19.81 -3.40 -6.75
N GLN A 206 18.84 -2.48 -6.68
CA GLN A 206 18.58 -1.71 -5.46
C GLN A 206 18.08 -2.60 -4.32
N ASN A 207 17.09 -3.45 -4.59
CA ASN A 207 16.49 -4.32 -3.58
C ASN A 207 17.45 -5.43 -3.11
N GLN A 208 18.24 -6.02 -4.00
CA GLN A 208 19.31 -6.95 -3.63
C GLN A 208 20.33 -6.29 -2.70
N LYS A 209 20.72 -5.04 -2.97
CA LYS A 209 21.66 -4.29 -2.11
C LYS A 209 21.09 -4.02 -0.72
N ILE A 210 19.78 -3.80 -0.59
CA ILE A 210 19.10 -3.62 0.71
C ILE A 210 19.18 -4.94 1.51
N ILE A 211 18.84 -6.07 0.88
CA ILE A 211 18.85 -7.40 1.51
C ILE A 211 20.27 -7.76 1.98
N VAL A 212 21.28 -7.62 1.11
CA VAL A 212 22.67 -7.98 1.42
C VAL A 212 23.26 -7.14 2.56
N LYS A 213 22.90 -5.86 2.68
CA LYS A 213 23.43 -4.96 3.72
C LYS A 213 22.96 -5.30 5.14
N LYS A 214 21.82 -5.96 5.28
CA LYS A 214 21.10 -6.10 6.55
C LYS A 214 21.22 -7.51 7.16
N ASP A 215 21.63 -8.50 6.35
CA ASP A 215 21.62 -9.97 6.57
C ASP A 215 20.45 -10.66 5.84
N GLU A 216 20.72 -11.79 5.20
CA GLU A 216 19.71 -12.67 4.58
C GLU A 216 18.76 -13.30 5.60
N SER A 217 19.13 -13.32 6.88
CA SER A 217 18.24 -13.71 7.98
C SER A 217 17.36 -12.56 8.51
N ASP A 218 17.61 -11.32 8.08
CA ASP A 218 16.87 -10.14 8.55
C ASP A 218 15.41 -10.19 8.06
N THR A 219 14.49 -10.05 9.03
CA THR A 219 13.03 -10.07 8.86
C THR A 219 12.38 -8.71 9.12
N SER A 220 13.14 -7.63 9.11
CA SER A 220 12.62 -6.27 9.21
C SER A 220 11.68 -5.94 8.06
N ALA A 221 10.73 -5.03 8.32
CA ALA A 221 9.77 -4.59 7.31
C ALA A 221 10.45 -4.11 6.02
N GLU A 222 11.57 -3.37 6.14
CA GLU A 222 12.38 -2.90 5.00
C GLU A 222 12.87 -4.07 4.12
N VAL A 223 13.42 -5.12 4.74
CA VAL A 223 13.93 -6.30 4.02
C VAL A 223 12.79 -7.13 3.43
N GLN A 224 11.67 -7.28 4.15
CA GLN A 224 10.49 -7.96 3.62
C GLN A 224 9.90 -7.24 2.40
N GLU A 225 9.80 -5.90 2.46
CA GLU A 225 9.35 -5.08 1.34
C GLU A 225 10.30 -5.18 0.13
N ALA A 226 11.63 -5.14 0.37
CA ALA A 226 12.61 -5.30 -0.70
C ALA A 226 12.51 -6.68 -1.37
N ARG A 227 12.28 -7.75 -0.60
CA ARG A 227 12.06 -9.10 -1.15
C ARG A 227 10.74 -9.19 -1.93
N PHE A 228 9.69 -8.54 -1.44
CA PHE A 228 8.40 -8.48 -2.14
C PHE A 228 8.54 -7.78 -3.50
N ALA A 229 9.21 -6.63 -3.53
CA ALA A 229 9.50 -5.91 -4.77
C ALA A 229 10.35 -6.78 -5.72
N LEU A 230 11.41 -7.41 -5.22
CA LEU A 230 12.29 -8.28 -6.00
C LEU A 230 11.55 -9.47 -6.64
N SER A 231 10.67 -10.12 -5.88
CA SER A 231 9.79 -11.19 -6.38
C SER A 231 8.89 -10.70 -7.53
N GLY A 232 8.28 -9.53 -7.38
CA GLY A 232 7.48 -8.91 -8.44
C GLY A 232 8.31 -8.60 -9.68
N ASP A 233 9.50 -8.01 -9.52
CA ASP A 233 10.39 -7.64 -10.62
C ASP A 233 10.83 -8.87 -11.44
N TYR A 234 11.14 -9.99 -10.78
CA TYR A 234 11.46 -11.25 -11.46
C TYR A 234 10.27 -11.81 -12.24
N LEU A 235 9.07 -11.86 -11.64
CA LEU A 235 7.87 -12.29 -12.34
C LEU A 235 7.64 -11.44 -13.61
N TRP A 236 7.73 -10.12 -13.50
CA TRP A 236 7.44 -9.23 -14.62
C TRP A 236 8.51 -9.26 -15.71
N LEU A 237 9.78 -9.41 -15.37
CA LEU A 237 10.82 -9.69 -16.36
C LEU A 237 10.57 -11.02 -17.07
N GLY A 238 10.18 -12.06 -16.33
CA GLY A 238 9.77 -13.34 -16.91
C GLY A 238 8.64 -13.18 -17.94
N ASP A 239 7.58 -12.44 -17.57
CA ASP A 239 6.44 -12.13 -18.46
C ASP A 239 6.88 -11.35 -19.70
N ILE A 240 7.75 -10.34 -19.55
CA ILE A 240 8.26 -9.56 -20.69
C ILE A 240 9.07 -10.44 -21.63
N TYR A 241 10.03 -11.22 -21.12
CA TYR A 241 10.86 -12.07 -21.96
C TYR A 241 10.06 -13.19 -22.63
N ASN A 242 9.02 -13.70 -21.97
CA ASN A 242 8.09 -14.65 -22.58
C ASN A 242 7.33 -14.01 -23.76
N GLU A 243 6.89 -12.75 -23.65
CA GLU A 243 6.27 -12.02 -24.76
C GLU A 243 7.24 -11.74 -25.91
N LEU A 244 8.51 -11.49 -25.59
CA LEU A 244 9.58 -11.33 -26.58
C LEU A 244 10.08 -12.66 -27.17
N GLU A 245 9.49 -13.79 -26.78
CA GLU A 245 9.87 -15.15 -27.15
C GLU A 245 11.33 -15.52 -26.77
N ASP A 246 11.93 -14.78 -25.85
CA ASP A 246 13.21 -15.13 -25.20
C ASP A 246 12.93 -16.07 -24.01
N TYR A 247 12.51 -17.29 -24.34
CA TYR A 247 12.03 -18.26 -23.37
C TYR A 247 13.13 -18.70 -22.38
N ASP A 248 14.40 -18.66 -22.77
CA ASP A 248 15.51 -18.97 -21.87
C ASP A 248 15.58 -17.95 -20.73
N LYS A 249 15.51 -16.65 -21.05
CA LYS A 249 15.44 -15.62 -20.02
C LYS A 249 14.13 -15.65 -19.24
N ALA A 250 13.00 -15.91 -19.92
CA ALA A 250 11.72 -16.03 -19.24
C ALA A 250 11.77 -17.12 -18.15
N MET A 251 12.24 -18.32 -18.51
CA MET A 251 12.43 -19.43 -17.57
C MET A 251 13.38 -19.03 -16.45
N TYR A 252 14.52 -18.40 -16.77
CA TYR A 252 15.49 -17.96 -15.77
C TYR A 252 14.85 -17.05 -14.70
N TYR A 253 14.12 -16.01 -15.10
CA TYR A 253 13.49 -15.09 -14.17
C TYR A 253 12.35 -15.72 -13.36
N TYR A 254 11.54 -16.59 -13.98
CA TYR A 254 10.51 -17.32 -13.24
C TYR A 254 11.12 -18.25 -12.18
N GLN A 255 12.24 -18.91 -12.48
CA GLN A 255 12.93 -19.74 -11.49
C GLN A 255 13.54 -18.90 -10.36
N LEU A 256 14.06 -17.69 -10.65
CA LEU A 256 14.51 -16.77 -9.60
C LEU A 256 13.38 -16.43 -8.64
N ASP A 257 12.19 -16.08 -9.14
CA ASP A 257 11.02 -15.81 -8.29
C ASP A 257 10.56 -17.04 -7.48
N ILE A 258 10.49 -18.22 -8.11
CA ILE A 258 10.11 -19.48 -7.45
C ILE A 258 11.02 -19.83 -6.27
N ASN A 259 12.31 -19.49 -6.40
CA ASN A 259 13.32 -19.78 -5.39
C ASN A 259 13.44 -18.68 -4.32
N MET A 260 12.66 -17.60 -4.41
CA MET A 260 12.64 -16.57 -3.38
C MET A 260 12.00 -17.09 -2.08
N PRO A 261 12.51 -16.67 -0.90
CA PRO A 261 11.93 -17.04 0.39
C PRO A 261 10.55 -16.40 0.63
N VAL A 262 10.20 -15.36 -0.15
CA VAL A 262 8.90 -14.69 -0.08
C VAL A 262 8.01 -15.24 -1.19
N MET A 263 6.88 -15.84 -0.81
CA MET A 263 6.04 -16.63 -1.71
C MET A 263 4.91 -15.83 -2.40
N SER A 264 4.96 -14.49 -2.39
CA SER A 264 3.83 -13.65 -2.80
C SER A 264 3.47 -13.76 -4.29
N HIS A 265 4.46 -13.86 -5.18
CA HIS A 265 4.23 -13.95 -6.64
C HIS A 265 4.57 -15.32 -7.24
N ALA A 266 5.22 -16.19 -6.45
CA ALA A 266 5.68 -17.50 -6.90
C ALA A 266 4.56 -18.38 -7.49
N SER A 267 3.32 -18.20 -7.05
CA SER A 267 2.17 -18.92 -7.60
C SER A 267 2.00 -18.69 -9.10
N ARG A 268 2.18 -17.45 -9.57
CA ARG A 268 2.08 -17.08 -10.98
C ARG A 268 3.29 -17.55 -11.76
N SER A 269 4.50 -17.42 -11.23
CA SER A 269 5.71 -17.97 -11.85
C SER A 269 5.61 -19.49 -12.02
N TYR A 270 5.08 -20.21 -11.03
CA TYR A 270 4.79 -21.64 -11.16
C TYR A 270 3.80 -21.94 -12.29
N TYR A 271 2.74 -21.15 -12.44
CA TYR A 271 1.79 -21.29 -13.53
C TYR A 271 2.45 -21.07 -14.89
N GLN A 272 3.26 -20.02 -15.03
CA GLN A 272 3.96 -19.71 -16.28
C GLN A 272 4.95 -20.81 -16.65
N VAL A 273 5.74 -21.32 -15.70
CA VAL A 273 6.65 -22.46 -15.94
C VAL A 273 5.88 -23.72 -16.33
N GLY A 274 4.72 -23.98 -15.73
CA GLY A 274 3.83 -25.06 -16.14
C GLY A 274 3.41 -24.94 -17.62
N ALA A 275 3.03 -23.75 -18.06
CA ALA A 275 2.68 -23.47 -19.44
C ALA A 275 3.87 -23.66 -20.39
N MET A 276 5.08 -23.25 -19.98
CA MET A 276 6.29 -23.46 -20.78
C MET A 276 6.55 -24.95 -21.03
N TYR A 277 6.37 -25.81 -20.03
CA TYR A 277 6.48 -27.27 -20.21
C TYR A 277 5.32 -27.88 -21.02
N GLU A 278 4.11 -27.36 -20.88
CA GLU A 278 2.93 -27.86 -21.62
C GLU A 278 3.05 -27.60 -23.13
N TYR A 279 3.48 -26.39 -23.49
CA TYR A 279 3.57 -25.94 -24.88
C TYR A 279 4.97 -26.13 -25.48
N GLY A 280 5.99 -26.42 -24.68
CA GLY A 280 7.37 -26.59 -25.13
C GLY A 280 8.06 -25.26 -25.46
N LEU A 281 7.82 -24.21 -24.65
CA LEU A 281 8.40 -22.88 -24.84
C LEU A 281 9.77 -22.82 -24.17
N GLY A 282 10.84 -22.81 -24.97
CA GLY A 282 12.24 -22.83 -24.47
C GLY A 282 12.67 -24.13 -23.80
N VAL A 283 11.78 -25.11 -23.69
CA VAL A 283 12.05 -26.43 -23.10
C VAL A 283 11.39 -27.53 -23.90
N LYS A 284 11.89 -28.77 -23.78
CA LYS A 284 11.20 -29.93 -24.33
C LYS A 284 9.83 -30.05 -23.67
N LYS A 285 8.79 -30.16 -24.49
CA LYS A 285 7.42 -30.40 -24.03
C LYS A 285 7.37 -31.60 -23.07
N ASP A 286 6.83 -31.38 -21.88
CA ASP A 286 6.69 -32.38 -20.82
C ASP A 286 5.41 -32.13 -20.00
N ILE A 287 4.38 -32.92 -20.28
CA ILE A 287 3.08 -32.79 -19.63
C ILE A 287 3.13 -33.14 -18.14
N ASN A 288 3.99 -34.08 -17.73
CA ASN A 288 4.08 -34.48 -16.33
C ASN A 288 4.71 -33.36 -15.51
N GLN A 289 5.76 -32.74 -16.05
CA GLN A 289 6.39 -31.59 -15.43
C GLN A 289 5.43 -30.39 -15.37
N ALA A 290 4.67 -30.13 -16.44
CA ALA A 290 3.65 -29.09 -16.47
C ALA A 290 2.61 -29.27 -15.35
N LYS A 291 2.03 -30.47 -15.21
CA LYS A 291 1.07 -30.80 -14.15
C LYS A 291 1.64 -30.61 -12.75
N MET A 292 2.90 -30.98 -12.53
CA MET A 292 3.57 -30.76 -11.24
C MET A 292 3.63 -29.27 -10.90
N TYR A 293 3.98 -28.42 -11.87
CA TYR A 293 4.05 -26.97 -11.67
C TYR A 293 2.67 -26.33 -11.50
N TYR A 294 1.66 -26.76 -12.27
CA TYR A 294 0.27 -26.32 -12.05
C TYR A 294 -0.27 -26.72 -10.69
N LYS A 295 0.06 -27.91 -10.20
CA LYS A 295 -0.29 -28.32 -8.83
C LYS A 295 0.32 -27.38 -7.79
N LYS A 296 1.59 -26.97 -7.96
CA LYS A 296 2.25 -25.99 -7.06
C LYS A 296 1.62 -24.59 -7.15
N ALA A 297 1.18 -24.16 -8.33
CA ALA A 297 0.46 -22.91 -8.50
C ALA A 297 -0.93 -22.95 -7.83
N CYS A 298 -1.65 -24.07 -7.98
CA CYS A 298 -2.96 -24.32 -7.37
C CYS A 298 -2.91 -24.32 -5.85
N THR A 299 -1.94 -25.01 -5.23
CA THR A 299 -1.77 -25.01 -3.76
C THR A 299 -1.48 -23.62 -3.20
N LYS A 300 -1.09 -22.67 -4.06
CA LYS A 300 -0.83 -21.27 -3.72
C LYS A 300 -1.94 -20.31 -4.15
N GLY A 301 -3.12 -20.82 -4.50
CA GLY A 301 -4.33 -20.01 -4.70
C GLY A 301 -4.67 -19.65 -6.15
N ILE A 302 -3.95 -20.13 -7.16
CA ILE A 302 -4.38 -19.95 -8.56
C ILE A 302 -5.44 -20.99 -8.91
N SER A 303 -6.71 -20.62 -8.80
CA SER A 303 -7.87 -21.49 -9.08
C SER A 303 -7.81 -22.11 -10.48
N LYS A 304 -7.42 -21.33 -11.50
CA LYS A 304 -7.26 -21.81 -12.88
C LYS A 304 -6.24 -22.96 -13.00
N ALA A 305 -5.19 -22.95 -12.18
CA ALA A 305 -4.18 -24.01 -12.17
C ALA A 305 -4.73 -25.30 -11.55
N CYS A 306 -5.76 -25.22 -10.70
CA CYS A 306 -6.38 -26.38 -10.08
C CYS A 306 -7.20 -27.22 -11.05
N GLU A 307 -7.59 -26.66 -12.19
CA GLU A 307 -8.30 -27.35 -13.27
C GLU A 307 -7.34 -28.10 -14.23
N LEU A 308 -6.05 -27.73 -14.20
CA LEU A 308 -5.00 -28.24 -15.09
C LEU A 308 -4.11 -29.31 -14.43
N LYS A 309 -4.45 -29.73 -13.21
CA LYS A 309 -3.70 -30.71 -12.40
C LYS A 309 -3.86 -32.16 -12.87
#